data_AF-A0A5J4TSZ6-F1
#
_entry.id   AF-A0A5J4TSZ6-F1
#
_cell.length_a   1.000
_cell.length_b   1.000
_cell.length_c   1.000
_cell.angle_alpha   90.00
_cell.angle_beta   90.00
_cell.angle_gamma   90.00
#
_symmetry.space_group_name_H-M   'P 1'
#
loop_
_entity.id
_entity.type
_entity.pdbx_description
1 polymer ?
#
loop_
_entity_poly.entity_id
_entity_poly.type
_entity_poly.pdbx_seq_one_letter_code
_entity_poly.pdbx_strand_id
1 'polypeptide(L)' 'GTNQRIKQQFDSEKGTLIFFVDGVQQPVYVRGINEKVRFVVGFGNIGLGSCTIRSLKKLAAPTTVHFPNEQAVKW' A
#
# COMPACT_ATOMS: atom_id res chain seq x y z
N GLY A 1 19.91 -1.36 -11.84
CA GLY A 1 19.19 -0.50 -10.88
C GLY A 1 17.72 -0.79 -11.02
N THR A 2 17.09 -1.34 -10.00
CA THR A 2 15.75 -1.93 -10.13
C THR A 2 14.68 -0.94 -9.69
N ASN A 3 13.93 -0.40 -10.65
CA ASN A 3 12.73 0.38 -10.37
C ASN A 3 11.63 -0.56 -9.86
N GLN A 4 11.43 -0.61 -8.55
CA GLN A 4 10.36 -1.42 -7.96
C GLN A 4 9.01 -0.73 -8.15
N ARG A 5 7.99 -1.51 -8.55
CA ARG A 5 6.61 -1.03 -8.62
C ARG A 5 5.91 -1.28 -7.30
N ILE A 6 5.64 -0.21 -6.57
CA ILE A 6 4.86 -0.26 -5.34
C ILE A 6 3.38 0.03 -5.63
N LYS A 7 2.49 -0.78 -5.06
CA LYS A 7 1.05 -0.49 -4.99
C LYS A 7 0.60 -0.55 -3.54
N GLN A 8 -0.26 0.38 -3.18
CA GLN A 8 -0.98 0.42 -1.91
C GLN A 8 -2.46 0.26 -2.19
N GLN A 9 -3.13 -0.65 -1.49
CA GLN A 9 -4.58 -0.82 -1.56
C GLN A 9 -5.16 -0.56 -0.18
N PHE A 10 -5.87 0.56 -0.06
CA PHE A 10 -6.61 0.93 1.14
C PHE A 10 -8.08 0.50 1.00
N ASP A 11 -8.58 -0.17 2.02
CA ASP A 11 -9.99 -0.51 2.18
C ASP A 11 -10.54 0.31 3.35
N SER A 12 -11.35 1.32 3.03
CA SER A 12 -11.93 2.24 4.03
C SER A 12 -13.04 1.60 4.84
N GLU A 13 -13.68 0.55 4.33
CA GLU A 13 -14.76 -0.15 5.05
C GLU A 13 -14.16 -1.06 6.13
N LYS A 14 -13.03 -1.71 5.81
CA LYS A 14 -12.31 -2.58 6.75
C LYS A 14 -11.26 -1.86 7.58
N GLY A 15 -10.90 -0.63 7.22
CA GLY A 15 -9.83 0.13 7.87
C GLY A 15 -8.46 -0.55 7.71
N THR A 16 -8.15 -1.06 6.51
CA THR A 16 -6.90 -1.80 6.23
C THR A 16 -6.10 -1.22 5.06
N LEU A 17 -4.78 -1.36 5.12
CA LEU A 17 -3.85 -0.98 4.06
C LEU A 17 -2.91 -2.14 3.74
N ILE A 18 -2.95 -2.61 2.49
CA ILE A 18 -2.15 -3.73 1.99
C ILE A 18 -1.14 -3.23 0.95
N PHE A 19 0.07 -3.78 0.99
CA PHE A 19 1.17 -3.44 0.09
C PHE A 19 1.42 -4.53 -0.96
N PHE A 20 1.85 -4.10 -2.14
CA PHE A 20 2.34 -4.97 -3.19
C PHE A 20 3.70 -4.49 -3.67
N VAL A 21 4.65 -5.41 -3.83
CA VAL A 21 5.97 -5.15 -4.42
C VAL A 21 6.05 -5.92 -5.72
N ASP A 22 6.26 -5.19 -6.82
CA ASP A 22 6.31 -5.75 -8.18
C ASP A 22 5.09 -6.59 -8.58
N GLY A 23 3.93 -6.26 -7.99
CA GLY A 23 2.66 -6.96 -8.21
C GLY A 23 2.39 -8.12 -7.25
N VAL A 24 3.34 -8.48 -6.39
CA VAL A 24 3.17 -9.52 -5.37
C VAL A 24 2.65 -8.90 -4.07
N GLN A 25 1.49 -9.39 -3.59
CA GLN A 25 0.92 -8.97 -2.30
C GLN A 25 1.87 -9.34 -1.17
N GLN A 26 2.18 -8.39 -0.30
CA GLN A 26 3.00 -8.62 0.88
C GLN A 26 2.15 -9.24 2.00
N PRO A 27 2.70 -10.17 2.80
CA PRO A 27 1.95 -10.83 3.88
C PRO A 27 1.70 -9.92 5.09
N VAL A 28 2.41 -8.79 5.17
CA VAL A 28 2.24 -7.79 6.23
C VAL A 28 1.31 -6.69 5.75
N TYR A 29 0.32 -6.33 6.56
CA TYR A 29 -0.64 -5.27 6.28
C TYR A 29 -0.96 -4.44 7.52
N VAL A 30 -1.47 -3.24 7.33
CA VAL A 30 -1.91 -2.36 8.42
C VAL A 30 -3.41 -2.53 8.64
N ARG A 31 -3.86 -2.52 9.90
CA ARG A 31 -5.27 -2.57 10.28
C ARG A 31 -5.62 -1.55 11.36
N GLY A 32 -6.92 -1.25 11.46
CA GLY A 32 -7.47 -0.39 12.53
C GLY A 32 -7.43 1.09 12.20
N ILE A 33 -7.32 1.44 10.91
CA ILE A 33 -7.36 2.83 10.44
C ILE A 33 -8.82 3.29 10.45
N ASN A 34 -9.15 4.27 11.30
CA ASN A 34 -10.51 4.81 11.43
C ASN A 34 -10.62 6.28 10.99
N GLU A 35 -9.50 6.90 10.62
CA GLU A 35 -9.40 8.29 10.19
C GLU A 35 -9.38 8.45 8.67
N LYS A 36 -9.49 9.70 8.21
CA LYS A 36 -9.30 10.05 6.79
C LYS A 36 -7.85 9.83 6.38
N VAL A 37 -7.63 9.05 5.32
CA VAL A 37 -6.29 8.74 4.80
C VAL A 37 -5.89 9.67 3.67
N ARG A 38 -4.62 10.11 3.68
CA ARG A 38 -3.95 10.81 2.57
C ARG A 38 -2.71 10.03 2.17
N PHE A 39 -2.58 9.67 0.89
CA PHE A 39 -1.36 9.07 0.36
C PHE A 39 -0.30 10.14 0.09
N VAL A 40 0.91 9.94 0.60
CA VAL A 40 2.05 10.84 0.45
C VAL A 40 3.28 10.04 0.05
N VAL A 41 4.14 10.61 -0.79
CA VAL A 41 5.49 10.09 -1.05
C VAL A 41 6.49 11.08 -0.48
N GLY A 42 7.38 10.60 0.40
CA GLY A 42 8.46 11.38 0.98
C GLY A 42 9.81 10.74 0.67
N PHE A 43 10.81 11.56 0.37
CA PHE A 43 12.20 11.13 0.20
C PHE A 43 13.00 11.61 1.42
N GLY A 44 13.68 10.69 2.11
CA GLY A 44 14.41 11.02 3.35
C GLY A 44 15.66 11.86 3.14
N ASN A 45 16.29 11.76 1.96
CA ASN A 45 17.46 12.56 1.59
C ASN A 45 17.12 13.45 0.39
N ILE A 46 17.53 14.72 0.46
CA ILE A 46 17.33 15.70 -0.60
C ILE A 46 18.16 15.27 -1.83
N GLY A 47 17.49 14.97 -2.94
CA GLY A 47 18.12 14.95 -4.28
C GLY A 47 18.45 13.60 -4.91
N LEU A 48 18.12 12.44 -4.32
CA LEU A 48 18.57 11.13 -4.85
C LEU A 48 17.47 10.18 -5.34
N GLY A 49 16.20 10.59 -5.31
CA GLY A 49 15.11 9.72 -5.73
C GLY A 49 14.04 10.46 -6.53
N SER A 50 13.56 9.81 -7.59
CA SER A 50 12.30 10.17 -8.22
C SER A 50 11.35 8.98 -8.12
N CYS A 51 10.05 9.25 -8.11
CA CYS A 51 9.04 8.23 -8.28
C CYS A 51 8.03 8.73 -9.29
N THR A 52 7.49 7.81 -10.09
CA THR A 52 6.39 8.11 -10.99
C THR A 52 5.11 7.52 -10.41
N ILE A 53 4.14 8.38 -10.10
CA ILE A 53 2.80 7.93 -9.74
C ILE A 53 2.12 7.45 -11.03
N ARG A 54 2.07 6.13 -11.23
CA ARG A 54 1.49 5.53 -12.44
C ARG A 54 -0.04 5.64 -12.49
N SER A 55 -0.70 5.57 -11.33
CA SER A 55 -2.16 5.67 -11.22
C SER A 55 -2.60 5.88 -9.79
N LEU A 56 -3.66 6.65 -9.58
CA LEU A 56 -4.47 6.66 -8.37
C LEU A 56 -5.93 6.47 -8.79
N LYS A 57 -6.57 5.37 -8.36
CA LYS A 57 -7.94 5.06 -8.75
C LYS A 57 -8.69 4.33 -7.64
N LYS A 58 -9.99 4.57 -7.56
CA LYS A 58 -10.91 3.75 -6.76
C LYS A 58 -11.12 2.41 -7.49
N LEU A 59 -11.04 1.30 -6.76
CA LEU A 59 -11.32 -0.02 -7.30
C LEU A 59 -12.80 -0.38 -7.03
N ALA A 60 -13.44 -1.08 -7.97
CA ALA A 60 -14.81 -1.55 -7.80
C ALA A 60 -14.92 -2.76 -6.84
N ALA A 61 -13.85 -3.56 -6.78
CA ALA A 61 -13.73 -4.70 -5.87
C ALA A 61 -12.28 -4.83 -5.37
N PRO A 62 -12.07 -5.42 -4.19
CA PRO A 62 -10.73 -5.72 -3.69
C PRO A 62 -9.98 -6.65 -4.64
N THR A 63 -8.68 -6.39 -4.85
CA THR A 63 -7.79 -7.30 -5.60
C THR A 63 -6.84 -8.08 -4.68
N THR A 64 -7.17 -8.14 -3.40
CA THR A 64 -6.37 -8.72 -2.33
C THR A 64 -6.85 -10.13 -2.00
N VAL A 65 -5.92 -11.02 -1.68
CA VAL A 65 -6.19 -12.40 -1.25
C VAL A 65 -5.82 -12.52 0.22
N HIS A 66 -6.55 -13.34 0.99
CA HIS A 66 -6.18 -13.66 2.36
C HIS A 66 -5.20 -14.81 2.41
N PHE A 67 -4.12 -14.67 3.18
CA PHE A 67 -3.16 -15.75 3.45
C PHE A 67 -3.23 -16.25 4.90
N PRO A 68 -2.99 -17.56 5.14
CA PRO A 68 -2.93 -18.10 6.51
C PRO A 68 -1.84 -17.48 7.40
N ASN A 69 -0.78 -16.94 6.80
CA ASN A 69 0.38 -16.35 7.47
C ASN A 69 0.40 -14.82 7.42
N GLU A 70 -0.75 -14.17 7.18
CA GLU A 70 -0.86 -12.72 7.22
C GLU A 70 -0.52 -12.17 8.61
N GLN A 71 0.22 -11.06 8.63
CA GLN A 71 0.55 -10.34 9.86
C GLN A 71 -0.02 -8.94 9.82
N ALA A 72 -0.87 -8.65 10.80
CA ALA A 72 -1.53 -7.38 10.93
C ALA A 72 -0.75 -6.46 11.88
N VAL A 73 -0.21 -5.35 11.35
CA VAL A 73 0.33 -4.24 12.13
C VAL A 73 -0.83 -3.33 12.53
N LYS A 74 -0.94 -3.04 13.83
CA LYS A 74 -1.95 -2.11 14.33
C LYS A 74 -1.54 -0.67 13.99
N TRP A 75 -2.46 0.10 13.42
CA TRP A 75 -2.34 1.55 13.25
C TRP A 75 -2.18 2.27 14.58
#